data_AF-A0A453PNU0-F1
#
_entry.id   AF-A0A453PNU0-F1
#
_cell.length_a   1.000
_cell.length_b   1.000
_cell.length_c   1.000
_cell.angle_alpha   90.00
_cell.angle_beta   90.00
_cell.angle_gamma   90.00
#
_symmetry.space_group_name_H-M   'P 1'
#
loop_
_entity.id
_entity.type
_entity.pdbx_description
1 polymer ?
#
loop_
_entity_poly.entity_id
_entity_poly.type
_entity_poly.pdbx_seq_one_letter_code
_entity_poly.pdbx_strand_id
1 'polypeptide(L)'
;MFLEQEGGHAALLRPYATSKQIAVGASALGWVDISRGITLLCDLFDECPVVKYIPFPAPGVCITPYYRLTRHSAQCFHDVACYDGLIKFVEIGFDEPDCMIKGKGRRATTWIRNISWGSWRKHTRVDVANISVDPRYSALLPELWNHETHKLELKKLVFLLPTLSVRNDDLLHIMAKVGGEHDKAWVIAVDMKSAVVEGLAPVSTGRYCPSTMFSPCAFPSYLNNMTQGLIILPSFSSYLMSCDLLTIISFELLVG
;
A
#
# COMPACT_ATOMS: atom_id res chain seq x y z
N MET A 1 -1.32 38.10 -5.13
CA MET A 1 -0.86 39.33 -5.82
C MET A 1 0.63 39.16 -6.01
N PHE A 2 1.07 39.20 -7.26
CA PHE A 2 2.44 38.95 -7.70
C PHE A 2 3.42 39.96 -7.13
N LEU A 3 4.61 39.50 -6.77
CA LEU A 3 5.87 40.18 -7.08
C LEU A 3 6.92 39.10 -7.38
N GLU A 4 7.24 38.94 -8.66
CA GLU A 4 8.54 38.44 -9.10
C GLU A 4 9.51 39.62 -9.11
N GLN A 5 10.70 39.45 -8.53
CA GLN A 5 11.90 40.08 -9.05
C GLN A 5 13.12 39.18 -8.82
N GLU A 6 14.03 39.25 -9.78
CA GLU A 6 14.99 38.26 -10.23
C GLU A 6 16.19 37.97 -9.31
N GLY A 7 16.79 36.80 -9.54
CA GLY A 7 18.25 36.65 -9.49
C GLY A 7 18.84 36.04 -8.23
N GLY A 8 18.94 34.70 -8.21
CA GLY A 8 19.85 33.98 -7.32
C GLY A 8 19.20 32.88 -6.50
N HIS A 9 19.59 31.63 -6.76
CA HIS A 9 19.29 30.45 -5.92
C HIS A 9 17.83 29.98 -5.80
N ALA A 10 17.09 29.88 -6.91
CA ALA A 10 15.87 29.06 -6.97
C ALA A 10 16.19 27.57 -7.22
N ALA A 11 16.94 26.94 -6.31
CA ALA A 11 17.07 25.48 -6.22
C ALA A 11 16.26 24.91 -5.03
N LEU A 12 15.28 25.66 -4.55
CA LEU A 12 14.45 25.26 -3.41
C LEU A 12 13.02 25.04 -3.87
N LEU A 13 12.56 23.81 -3.61
CA LEU A 13 11.19 23.33 -3.75
C LEU A 13 10.76 22.99 -5.18
N ARG A 14 11.34 21.91 -5.75
CA ARG A 14 10.53 21.05 -6.63
C ARG A 14 9.25 20.68 -5.84
N PRO A 15 8.06 20.65 -6.46
CA PRO A 15 6.83 20.28 -5.76
C PRO A 15 7.08 18.90 -5.13
N TYR A 16 7.15 18.85 -3.80
CA TYR A 16 7.14 17.57 -3.10
C TYR A 16 5.80 16.96 -3.43
N ALA A 17 5.79 15.95 -4.31
CA ALA A 17 4.60 15.18 -4.57
C ALA A 17 4.32 14.33 -3.31
N THR A 18 3.72 14.96 -2.30
CA THR A 18 3.26 14.28 -1.09
C THR A 18 2.23 13.26 -1.54
N SER A 19 2.56 11.98 -1.42
CA SER A 19 1.73 10.90 -1.94
C SER A 19 0.62 10.51 -0.96
N LYS A 20 0.81 10.79 0.34
CA LYS A 20 -0.08 10.39 1.42
C LYS A 20 0.18 11.20 2.70
N GLN A 21 -0.82 11.33 3.56
CA GLN A 21 -0.68 11.84 4.92
C GLN A 21 -0.98 10.73 5.93
N ILE A 22 -0.27 10.72 7.05
CA ILE A 22 -0.46 9.74 8.13
C ILE A 22 -0.54 10.45 9.48
N ALA A 23 -1.52 10.11 10.30
CA ALA A 23 -1.51 10.48 11.71
C ALA A 23 -0.53 9.56 12.45
N VAL A 24 0.31 10.12 13.32
CA VAL A 24 1.32 9.38 14.06
C VAL A 24 1.15 9.65 15.56
N GLY A 25 0.42 8.76 16.23
CA GLY A 25 -0.02 9.00 17.60
C GLY A 25 -1.02 10.16 17.69
N ALA A 26 -1.13 10.77 18.87
CA ALA A 26 -2.13 11.81 19.13
C ALA A 26 -1.71 13.23 18.68
N SER A 27 -0.42 13.52 18.59
CA SER A 27 0.09 14.89 18.43
C SER A 27 1.06 15.10 17.25
N ALA A 28 1.16 14.14 16.32
CA ALA A 28 2.02 14.29 15.15
C ALA A 28 1.33 13.91 13.83
N LEU A 29 1.67 14.65 12.78
CA LEU A 29 1.20 14.44 11.40
C LEU A 29 2.39 14.24 10.47
N GLY A 30 2.31 13.24 9.61
CA GLY A 30 3.36 12.90 8.65
C GLY A 30 2.93 13.10 7.21
N TRP A 31 3.78 13.77 6.42
CA TRP A 31 3.69 13.82 4.97
C TRP A 31 4.66 12.82 4.37
N VAL A 32 4.13 11.89 3.57
CA VAL A 32 4.91 10.81 2.97
C VAL A 32 5.36 11.21 1.56
N ASP A 33 6.68 11.32 1.39
CA ASP A 33 7.33 11.21 0.09
C ASP A 33 7.67 9.74 -0.13
N ILE A 34 6.84 9.06 -0.93
CA ILE A 34 6.91 7.61 -1.11
C ILE A 34 8.23 7.11 -1.75
N SER A 35 9.06 8.03 -2.25
CA SER A 35 10.37 7.71 -2.81
C SER A 35 11.52 7.92 -1.82
N ARG A 36 11.31 8.67 -0.72
CA ARG A 36 12.41 9.18 0.11
C ARG A 36 12.22 8.98 1.60
N GLY A 37 11.01 9.18 2.11
CA GLY A 37 10.75 9.15 3.55
C GLY A 37 9.52 9.94 3.97
N ILE A 38 9.53 10.35 5.24
CA ILE A 38 8.39 10.98 5.91
C ILE A 38 8.87 12.25 6.59
N THR A 39 8.21 13.37 6.29
CA THR A 39 8.35 14.61 7.06
C THR A 39 7.27 14.63 8.13
N LEU A 40 7.67 14.50 9.40
CA LEU A 40 6.79 14.58 10.56
C LEU A 40 6.77 16.01 11.09
N LEU A 41 5.58 16.52 11.36
CA LEU A 41 5.35 17.65 12.25
C LEU A 41 4.87 17.08 13.59
N CYS A 42 5.75 17.13 14.58
CA CYS A 42 5.48 16.73 15.96
C CYS A 42 4.96 17.90 16.78
N ASP A 43 4.37 17.57 17.93
CA ASP A 43 4.00 18.54 18.96
C ASP A 43 3.03 19.60 18.38
N LEU A 44 2.08 19.13 17.56
CA LEU A 44 1.15 19.96 16.77
C LEU A 44 0.34 20.96 17.61
N PHE A 45 0.10 20.61 18.87
CA PHE A 45 -0.72 21.39 19.79
C PHE A 45 0.13 22.16 20.82
N ASP A 46 1.46 22.07 20.73
CA ASP A 46 2.37 22.80 21.60
C ASP A 46 2.72 24.16 20.97
N GLU A 47 3.23 25.09 21.79
CA GLU A 47 3.62 26.43 21.33
C GLU A 47 4.74 26.40 20.27
N CYS A 48 5.55 25.34 20.26
CA CYS A 48 6.73 25.17 19.41
C CYS A 48 6.72 23.80 18.71
N PRO A 49 5.95 23.63 17.62
CA PRO A 49 5.92 22.37 16.89
C PRO A 49 7.27 22.05 16.24
N VAL A 50 7.66 20.77 16.23
CA VAL A 50 8.98 20.32 15.77
C VAL A 50 8.87 19.53 14.47
N VAL A 51 9.63 19.91 13.45
CA VAL A 51 9.72 19.15 12.19
C VAL A 51 10.85 18.14 12.26
N LYS A 52 10.56 16.86 11.97
CA LYS A 52 11.54 15.76 11.91
C LYS A 52 11.43 15.05 10.57
N TYR A 53 12.57 14.73 9.96
CA TYR A 53 12.60 13.90 8.74
C TYR A 53 13.00 12.46 9.09
N ILE A 54 12.20 11.50 8.63
CA ILE A 54 12.47 10.07 8.75
C ILE A 54 12.77 9.54 7.35
N PRO A 55 14.04 9.23 7.02
CA PRO A 55 14.35 8.54 5.78
C PRO A 55 13.77 7.11 5.83
N PHE A 56 13.33 6.57 4.71
CA PHE A 56 12.99 5.15 4.63
C PHE A 56 14.19 4.27 4.94
N PRO A 57 13.98 3.03 5.43
CA PRO A 57 15.07 2.09 5.63
C PRO A 57 15.81 1.96 4.30
N ALA A 58 17.13 2.19 4.31
CA ALA A 58 17.93 2.10 3.09
C ALA A 58 17.75 0.71 2.48
N PRO A 59 17.16 0.59 1.29
CA PRO A 59 17.09 -0.69 0.62
C PRO A 59 18.39 -0.89 -0.14
N GLY A 60 18.96 -2.08 -0.03
CA GLY A 60 20.14 -2.49 -0.80
C GLY A 60 19.87 -2.65 -2.30
N VAL A 61 18.83 -2.04 -2.87
CA VAL A 61 18.44 -2.17 -4.27
C VAL A 61 18.01 -0.81 -4.85
N CYS A 62 18.91 -0.26 -5.68
CA CYS A 62 18.73 0.79 -6.69
C CYS A 62 17.40 1.58 -6.73
N ILE A 63 17.34 2.68 -5.95
CA ILE A 63 16.20 3.62 -5.95
C ILE A 63 16.44 4.87 -6.82
N THR A 64 17.37 4.88 -7.78
CA THR A 64 17.73 6.19 -8.39
C THR A 64 17.89 6.25 -9.91
N PRO A 65 18.25 5.19 -10.66
CA PRO A 65 18.22 5.30 -12.14
C PRO A 65 16.90 4.83 -12.75
N TYR A 66 16.26 3.78 -12.19
CA TYR A 66 15.29 2.98 -12.94
C TYR A 66 13.84 3.49 -12.88
N TYR A 67 13.43 4.25 -11.88
CA TYR A 67 12.08 4.85 -11.88
C TYR A 67 11.88 5.88 -12.99
N ARG A 68 12.97 6.45 -13.48
CA ARG A 68 12.93 7.34 -14.66
C ARG A 68 12.80 6.56 -15.96
N LEU A 69 13.10 5.25 -15.93
CA LEU A 69 13.05 4.35 -17.09
C LEU A 69 11.79 3.46 -17.09
N THR A 70 11.15 3.24 -15.93
CA THR A 70 9.88 2.53 -15.83
C THR A 70 8.72 3.50 -16.04
N ARG A 71 7.63 3.03 -16.67
CA ARG A 71 6.35 3.77 -16.72
C ARG A 71 5.59 3.75 -15.37
N HIS A 72 6.24 3.29 -14.29
CA HIS A 72 5.60 2.97 -13.02
C HIS A 72 6.04 3.92 -11.91
N SER A 73 5.06 4.49 -11.19
CA SER A 73 5.28 5.34 -10.02
C SER A 73 5.91 4.56 -8.86
N ALA A 74 6.64 5.23 -7.96
CA ALA A 74 7.17 4.62 -6.74
C ALA A 74 6.07 4.00 -5.86
N GLN A 75 4.82 4.50 -5.96
CA GLN A 75 3.64 3.92 -5.31
C GLN A 75 3.33 2.49 -5.77
N CYS A 76 3.85 2.07 -6.94
CA CYS A 76 3.67 0.69 -7.40
C CYS A 76 4.45 -0.33 -6.56
N PHE A 77 5.44 0.13 -5.78
CA PHE A 77 6.38 -0.76 -5.10
C PHE A 77 6.52 -0.47 -3.61
N HIS A 78 6.08 0.70 -3.13
CA HIS A 78 6.17 1.06 -1.73
C HIS A 78 4.83 1.55 -1.18
N ASP A 79 4.59 1.31 0.10
CA ASP A 79 3.54 1.97 0.88
C ASP A 79 4.00 2.22 2.32
N VAL A 80 3.32 3.16 2.97
CA VAL A 80 3.48 3.52 4.37
C VAL A 80 2.13 3.53 5.05
N ALA A 81 2.02 2.87 6.18
CA ALA A 81 0.88 2.99 7.09
C ALA A 81 1.35 3.37 8.49
N CYS A 82 0.43 3.84 9.32
CA CYS A 82 0.70 4.04 10.74
C CYS A 82 -0.46 3.51 11.56
N TYR A 83 -0.12 2.76 12.61
CA TYR A 83 -1.04 2.36 13.66
C TYR A 83 -0.49 2.88 14.99
N ASP A 84 -1.21 3.80 15.63
CA ASP A 84 -0.90 4.28 16.98
C ASP A 84 0.60 4.61 17.23
N GLY A 85 1.19 5.40 16.33
CA GLY A 85 2.60 5.80 16.41
C GLY A 85 3.62 4.74 15.96
N LEU A 86 3.18 3.53 15.63
CA LEU A 86 3.95 2.52 14.93
C LEU A 86 3.80 2.74 13.41
N ILE A 87 4.82 3.32 12.80
CA ILE A 87 4.96 3.49 11.36
C ILE A 87 5.41 2.17 10.76
N LYS A 88 4.70 1.72 9.72
CA LYS A 88 5.02 0.57 8.89
C LYS A 88 5.41 1.04 7.50
N PHE A 89 6.41 0.40 6.92
CA PHE A 89 6.85 0.61 5.54
C PHE A 89 6.95 -0.75 4.84
N VAL A 90 6.53 -0.82 3.59
CA VAL A 90 6.68 -2.02 2.75
C VAL A 90 7.42 -1.68 1.47
N GLU A 91 8.25 -2.61 1.02
CA GLU A 91 8.89 -2.60 -0.28
C GLU A 91 8.63 -3.92 -0.98
N ILE A 92 8.15 -3.82 -2.22
CA ILE A 92 8.11 -4.92 -3.16
C ILE A 92 9.46 -4.96 -3.87
N GLY A 93 10.25 -5.99 -3.56
CA GLY A 93 11.57 -6.22 -4.11
C GLY A 93 11.55 -7.16 -5.31
N PHE A 94 12.65 -7.08 -6.07
CA PHE A 94 12.84 -7.69 -7.38
C PHE A 94 14.19 -8.43 -7.42
N ASP A 95 14.26 -9.55 -8.14
CA ASP A 95 15.49 -10.33 -8.24
C ASP A 95 16.44 -9.79 -9.32
N GLU A 96 15.90 -9.08 -10.33
CA GLU A 96 16.65 -8.49 -11.44
C GLU A 96 16.19 -7.05 -11.74
N PRO A 97 17.04 -6.15 -12.25
CA PRO A 97 16.64 -4.78 -12.59
C PRO A 97 15.49 -4.72 -13.62
N ASP A 98 15.48 -5.64 -14.59
CA ASP A 98 14.50 -5.69 -15.68
C ASP A 98 13.12 -6.16 -15.24
N CYS A 99 12.98 -6.81 -14.07
CA CYS A 99 11.67 -7.21 -13.59
C CYS A 99 10.85 -6.06 -13.00
N MET A 100 11.47 -4.89 -12.77
CA MET A 100 10.76 -3.61 -12.54
C MET A 100 9.94 -3.18 -13.77
N ILE A 101 10.43 -3.47 -14.98
CA ILE A 101 9.75 -3.15 -16.25
C ILE A 101 8.62 -4.17 -16.50
N LYS A 102 8.81 -5.42 -16.07
CA LYS A 102 7.83 -6.50 -16.21
C LYS A 102 6.82 -6.56 -15.05
N GLY A 103 6.99 -5.77 -13.99
CA GLY A 103 6.10 -5.74 -12.81
C GLY A 103 6.09 -7.05 -11.99
N LYS A 104 7.10 -7.90 -12.13
CA LYS A 104 7.14 -9.20 -11.44
C LYS A 104 7.81 -9.07 -10.07
N GLY A 105 7.15 -8.38 -9.14
CA GLY A 105 7.58 -8.34 -7.74
C GLY A 105 7.73 -9.76 -7.19
N ARG A 106 8.87 -10.05 -6.57
CA ARG A 106 9.19 -11.41 -6.09
C ARG A 106 9.10 -11.53 -4.58
N ARG A 107 9.35 -10.43 -3.88
CA ARG A 107 9.33 -10.40 -2.42
C ARG A 107 8.63 -9.17 -1.91
N ALA A 108 7.95 -9.28 -0.80
CA ALA A 108 7.52 -8.16 0.01
C ALA A 108 8.35 -8.16 1.30
N THR A 109 8.98 -7.04 1.63
CA THR A 109 9.67 -6.84 2.90
C THR A 109 9.00 -5.71 3.65
N THR A 110 8.74 -5.89 4.94
CA THR A 110 8.16 -4.87 5.81
C THR A 110 9.17 -4.42 6.86
N TRP A 111 9.08 -3.15 7.22
CA TRP A 111 9.84 -2.54 8.29
C TRP A 111 8.90 -1.76 9.19
N ILE A 112 9.23 -1.74 10.47
CA ILE A 112 8.50 -0.99 11.48
C ILE A 112 9.41 0.00 12.18
N ARG A 113 8.82 1.13 12.56
CA ARG A 113 9.44 2.17 13.35
C ARG A 113 8.38 2.79 14.24
N ASN A 114 8.66 2.83 15.52
CA ASN A 114 7.89 3.56 16.54
C ASN A 114 8.70 4.82 16.87
N ILE A 115 8.02 5.85 17.32
CA ILE A 115 8.67 7.12 17.66
C ILE A 115 9.65 6.94 18.84
N SER A 116 9.34 6.08 19.81
CA SER A 116 10.09 5.95 21.07
C SER A 116 11.54 5.48 20.90
N TRP A 117 11.76 4.40 20.15
CA TRP A 117 13.06 3.79 19.85
C TRP A 117 13.77 4.32 18.57
N GLY A 118 13.13 5.21 17.78
CA GLY A 118 13.82 6.05 16.80
C GLY A 118 14.61 5.35 15.66
N SER A 119 14.44 4.06 15.42
CA SER A 119 15.16 3.29 14.38
C SER A 119 14.19 2.38 13.60
N TRP A 120 14.45 2.16 12.31
CA TRP A 120 13.72 1.17 11.52
C TRP A 120 14.20 -0.24 11.87
N ARG A 121 13.27 -1.18 12.04
CA ARG A 121 13.56 -2.60 12.19
C ARG A 121 12.85 -3.38 11.10
N LYS A 122 13.59 -4.29 10.46
CA LYS A 122 12.98 -5.26 9.54
C LYS A 122 11.99 -6.11 10.35
N HIS A 123 10.76 -6.23 9.87
CA HIS A 123 9.70 -6.92 10.57
C HIS A 123 9.45 -8.29 9.94
N THR A 124 8.98 -8.30 8.68
CA THR A 124 8.58 -9.52 7.99
C THR A 124 9.11 -9.51 6.56
N ARG A 125 9.32 -10.68 5.99
CA ARG A 125 9.73 -10.85 4.60
C ARG A 125 9.12 -12.11 4.03
N VAL A 126 8.40 -11.98 2.92
CA VAL A 126 7.76 -13.09 2.24
C VAL A 126 8.15 -13.08 0.76
N ASP A 127 8.47 -14.26 0.26
CA ASP A 127 8.64 -14.49 -1.18
C ASP A 127 7.31 -14.96 -1.77
N VAL A 128 6.96 -14.49 -2.96
CA VAL A 128 5.75 -14.87 -3.67
C VAL A 128 5.62 -16.39 -3.84
N ALA A 129 6.74 -17.10 -3.99
CA ALA A 129 6.76 -18.56 -4.12
C ALA A 129 6.35 -19.29 -2.83
N ASN A 130 6.48 -18.62 -1.68
CA ASN A 130 6.16 -19.18 -0.37
C ASN A 130 4.76 -18.82 0.12
N ILE A 131 4.02 -17.98 -0.62
CA ILE A 131 2.65 -17.61 -0.25
C ILE A 131 1.70 -18.76 -0.60
N SER A 132 0.99 -19.26 0.40
CA SER A 132 -0.05 -20.28 0.23
C SER A 132 -1.37 -19.64 -0.21
N VAL A 133 -2.04 -20.28 -1.17
CA VAL A 133 -3.37 -19.86 -1.65
C VAL A 133 -4.34 -21.03 -1.48
N ASP A 134 -5.44 -20.77 -0.79
CA ASP A 134 -6.49 -21.77 -0.60
C ASP A 134 -7.14 -22.14 -1.96
N PRO A 135 -7.31 -23.44 -2.28
CA PRO A 135 -7.98 -23.91 -3.49
C PRO A 135 -9.37 -23.30 -3.75
N ARG A 136 -10.08 -22.81 -2.71
CA ARG A 136 -11.36 -22.10 -2.85
C ARG A 136 -11.30 -20.91 -3.82
N TYR A 137 -10.12 -20.30 -3.98
CA TYR A 137 -9.92 -19.15 -4.85
C TYR A 137 -9.72 -19.52 -6.32
N SER A 138 -9.67 -20.82 -6.65
CA SER A 138 -9.45 -21.33 -8.02
C SER A 138 -10.49 -20.83 -9.04
N ALA A 139 -11.75 -20.67 -8.63
CA ALA A 139 -12.79 -20.14 -9.51
C ALA A 139 -12.67 -18.62 -9.76
N LEU A 140 -12.01 -17.88 -8.85
CA LEU A 140 -11.86 -16.42 -8.93
C LEU A 140 -10.58 -15.98 -9.66
N LEU A 141 -9.54 -16.83 -9.67
CA LEU A 141 -8.36 -16.69 -10.54
C LEU A 141 -7.99 -18.03 -11.17
N PRO A 142 -8.69 -18.44 -12.24
CA PRO A 142 -8.27 -19.59 -13.03
C PRO A 142 -6.84 -19.42 -13.58
N GLU A 143 -6.38 -18.18 -13.80
CA GLU A 143 -5.05 -17.88 -14.34
C GLU A 143 -3.90 -18.27 -13.39
N LEU A 144 -4.18 -18.39 -12.09
CA LEU A 144 -3.21 -18.88 -11.11
C LEU A 144 -3.02 -20.39 -11.18
N TRP A 145 -3.97 -21.13 -11.74
CA TRP A 145 -3.93 -22.58 -11.75
C TRP A 145 -2.76 -23.10 -12.59
N ASN A 146 -1.90 -23.89 -11.98
CA ASN A 146 -0.85 -24.62 -12.67
C ASN A 146 -1.32 -26.06 -12.91
N HIS A 147 -1.47 -26.44 -14.18
CA HIS A 147 -1.93 -27.77 -14.58
C HIS A 147 -0.92 -28.88 -14.31
N GLU A 148 0.36 -28.57 -14.17
CA GLU A 148 1.41 -29.55 -13.87
C GLU A 148 1.53 -29.80 -12.36
N THR A 149 1.54 -28.72 -11.56
CA THR A 149 1.70 -28.83 -10.10
C THR A 149 0.37 -29.00 -9.36
N HIS A 150 -0.76 -28.85 -10.06
CA HIS A 150 -2.12 -28.86 -9.51
C HIS A 150 -2.29 -27.89 -8.34
N LYS A 151 -1.65 -26.71 -8.43
CA LYS A 151 -1.64 -25.67 -7.39
C LYS A 151 -1.86 -24.28 -7.98
N LEU A 152 -2.38 -23.38 -7.14
CA LEU A 152 -2.48 -21.96 -7.46
C LEU A 152 -1.11 -21.30 -7.23
N GLU A 153 -0.55 -20.65 -8.26
CA GLU A 153 0.80 -20.08 -8.23
C GLU A 153 0.80 -18.58 -8.51
N LEU A 154 0.97 -17.78 -7.46
CA LEU A 154 0.98 -16.32 -7.49
C LEU A 154 2.07 -15.70 -8.38
N LYS A 155 3.16 -16.44 -8.65
CA LYS A 155 4.28 -15.99 -9.51
C LYS A 155 3.89 -15.64 -10.96
N LYS A 156 2.69 -16.02 -11.39
CA LYS A 156 2.13 -15.68 -12.71
C LYS A 156 1.62 -14.23 -12.79
N LEU A 157 1.37 -13.60 -11.64
CA LEU A 157 0.83 -12.25 -11.55
C LEU A 157 1.92 -11.19 -11.48
N VAL A 158 1.53 -10.00 -11.88
CA VAL A 158 2.24 -8.73 -11.73
C VAL A 158 1.66 -8.02 -10.51
N PHE A 159 2.49 -7.80 -9.49
CA PHE A 159 2.10 -7.16 -8.24
C PHE A 159 2.39 -5.67 -8.29
N LEU A 160 1.38 -4.87 -7.99
CA LEU A 160 1.41 -3.42 -8.04
C LEU A 160 0.64 -2.84 -6.84
N LEU A 161 0.98 -1.60 -6.50
CA LEU A 161 0.23 -0.78 -5.53
C LEU A 161 0.03 -1.54 -4.20
N PRO A 162 1.12 -1.94 -3.51
CA PRO A 162 0.99 -2.48 -2.16
C PRO A 162 0.26 -1.46 -1.26
N THR A 163 -0.54 -1.94 -0.32
CA THR A 163 -1.23 -1.12 0.67
C THR A 163 -1.22 -1.85 2.01
N LEU A 164 -0.50 -1.27 2.96
CA LEU A 164 -0.41 -1.78 4.32
C LEU A 164 -1.69 -1.47 5.09
N SER A 165 -2.14 -2.43 5.89
CA SER A 165 -3.20 -2.20 6.87
C SER A 165 -2.76 -1.18 7.93
N VAL A 166 -3.70 -0.30 8.29
CA VAL A 166 -3.57 0.72 9.34
C VAL A 166 -3.85 0.15 10.74
N ARG A 167 -4.04 -1.16 10.88
CA ARG A 167 -4.26 -1.84 12.18
C ARG A 167 -2.96 -2.41 12.74
N ASN A 168 -3.00 -3.08 13.89
CA ASN A 168 -1.85 -3.81 14.45
C ASN A 168 -1.74 -5.25 13.91
N ASP A 169 -1.71 -5.40 12.60
CA ASP A 169 -1.62 -6.68 11.89
C ASP A 169 -0.44 -6.69 10.89
N ASP A 170 -0.23 -7.84 10.25
CA ASP A 170 0.77 -8.05 9.20
C ASP A 170 0.12 -8.09 7.79
N LEU A 171 -1.08 -7.52 7.66
CA LEU A 171 -1.87 -7.64 6.44
C LEU A 171 -1.38 -6.67 5.37
N LEU A 172 -1.06 -7.22 4.20
CA LEU A 172 -0.67 -6.49 3.00
C LEU A 172 -1.69 -6.73 1.90
N HIS A 173 -2.34 -5.65 1.47
CA HIS A 173 -3.20 -5.65 0.29
C HIS A 173 -2.36 -5.34 -0.93
N ILE A 174 -2.53 -6.10 -2.00
CA ILE A 174 -1.76 -5.90 -3.24
C ILE A 174 -2.71 -5.99 -4.42
N MET A 175 -2.59 -5.04 -5.34
CA MET A 175 -3.23 -5.18 -6.64
C MET A 175 -2.40 -6.11 -7.51
N ALA A 176 -3.03 -7.13 -8.06
CA ALA A 176 -2.40 -8.08 -8.94
C ALA A 176 -3.07 -8.07 -10.31
N LYS A 177 -2.27 -8.19 -11.37
CA LYS A 177 -2.74 -8.32 -12.76
C LYS A 177 -2.08 -9.49 -13.47
N VAL A 178 -2.73 -10.05 -14.48
CA VAL A 178 -2.09 -11.00 -15.37
C VAL A 178 -1.17 -10.23 -16.33
N GLY A 179 0.09 -10.68 -16.45
CA GLY A 179 1.07 -9.99 -17.30
C GLY A 179 0.62 -9.96 -18.76
N GLY A 180 0.50 -8.75 -19.34
CA GLY A 180 0.11 -8.55 -20.74
C GLY A 180 -1.40 -8.30 -20.96
N GLU A 181 -2.24 -8.50 -19.94
CA GLU A 181 -3.67 -8.15 -20.00
C GLU A 181 -3.94 -6.84 -19.25
N HIS A 182 -4.74 -5.95 -19.84
CA HIS A 182 -5.04 -4.64 -19.25
C HIS A 182 -6.30 -4.63 -18.38
N ASP A 183 -7.23 -5.55 -18.62
CA ASP A 183 -8.61 -5.41 -18.15
C ASP A 183 -8.95 -6.26 -16.93
N LYS A 184 -8.11 -7.25 -16.58
CA LYS A 184 -8.29 -8.10 -15.41
C LYS A 184 -7.31 -7.75 -14.29
N ALA A 185 -7.85 -7.48 -13.12
CA ALA A 185 -7.09 -7.26 -11.92
C ALA A 185 -7.80 -7.83 -10.69
N TRP A 186 -7.03 -8.06 -9.64
CA TRP A 186 -7.51 -8.54 -8.36
C TRP A 186 -6.86 -7.75 -7.24
N VAL A 187 -7.56 -7.65 -6.13
CA VAL A 187 -6.96 -7.30 -4.84
C VAL A 187 -6.76 -8.58 -4.07
N ILE A 188 -5.53 -8.78 -3.61
CA ILE A 188 -5.11 -9.93 -2.82
C ILE A 188 -4.68 -9.42 -1.46
N ALA A 189 -5.28 -9.93 -0.39
CA ALA A 189 -4.85 -9.72 0.98
C ALA A 189 -3.96 -10.88 1.41
N VAL A 190 -2.74 -10.55 1.82
CA VAL A 190 -1.74 -11.52 2.27
C VAL A 190 -1.40 -11.21 3.73
N ASP A 191 -1.61 -12.17 4.62
CA ASP A 191 -0.97 -12.13 5.94
C ASP A 191 0.51 -12.43 5.74
N MET A 192 1.33 -11.40 5.91
CA MET A 192 2.77 -11.47 5.72
C MET A 192 3.44 -12.37 6.76
N LYS A 193 2.86 -12.53 7.96
CA LYS A 193 3.46 -13.31 9.04
C LYS A 193 3.28 -14.80 8.80
N SER A 194 2.09 -15.23 8.40
CA SER A 194 1.79 -16.63 8.08
C SER A 194 2.08 -17.00 6.62
N ALA A 195 2.29 -16.00 5.76
CA ALA A 195 2.46 -16.16 4.31
C ALA A 195 1.26 -16.86 3.65
N VAL A 196 0.04 -16.42 3.97
CA VAL A 196 -1.21 -16.99 3.45
C VAL A 196 -2.07 -15.89 2.82
N VAL A 197 -2.76 -16.21 1.72
CA VAL A 197 -3.82 -15.37 1.16
C VAL A 197 -5.07 -15.46 2.04
N GLU A 198 -5.41 -14.36 2.71
CA GLU A 198 -6.60 -14.27 3.55
C GLU A 198 -7.84 -13.86 2.75
N GLY A 199 -7.65 -13.06 1.70
CA GLY A 199 -8.74 -12.50 0.93
C GLY A 199 -8.37 -12.27 -0.52
N LEU A 200 -9.38 -12.40 -1.38
CA LEU A 200 -9.20 -12.24 -2.81
C LEU A 200 -10.49 -11.77 -3.47
N ALA A 201 -10.40 -10.71 -4.27
CA ALA A 201 -11.53 -10.18 -5.02
C ALA A 201 -11.10 -9.66 -6.39
N PRO A 202 -11.90 -9.91 -7.45
CA PRO A 202 -11.70 -9.26 -8.74
C PRO A 202 -12.02 -7.76 -8.62
N VAL A 203 -11.25 -6.93 -9.32
CA VAL A 203 -11.50 -5.49 -9.42
C VAL A 203 -11.52 -5.04 -10.86
N SER A 204 -12.49 -4.19 -11.20
CA SER A 204 -12.57 -3.58 -12.52
C SER A 204 -11.60 -2.41 -12.60
N THR A 205 -10.46 -2.59 -13.25
CA THR A 205 -9.59 -1.46 -13.55
C THR A 205 -10.01 -0.88 -14.89
N GLY A 206 -10.40 0.39 -14.95
CA GLY A 206 -10.49 1.10 -16.23
C GLY A 206 -9.15 1.04 -17.00
N ARG A 207 -9.15 1.54 -18.25
CA ARG A 207 -7.99 1.44 -19.16
C ARG A 207 -6.68 2.06 -18.64
N TYR A 208 -6.70 2.79 -17.53
CA TYR A 208 -5.54 3.44 -16.91
C TYR A 208 -5.80 3.64 -15.42
N CYS A 209 -4.95 3.08 -14.55
CA CYS A 209 -4.92 3.47 -13.14
C CYS A 209 -3.47 3.56 -12.63
N PRO A 210 -2.88 4.77 -12.63
CA PRO A 210 -1.58 5.02 -12.00
C PRO A 210 -1.71 5.48 -10.54
N SER A 211 -2.93 5.66 -10.00
CA SER A 211 -3.20 6.13 -8.64
C SER A 211 -3.62 5.00 -7.71
N THR A 212 -3.25 5.13 -6.43
CA THR A 212 -3.70 4.26 -5.34
C THR A 212 -5.23 4.18 -5.32
N MET A 213 -5.80 3.07 -5.79
CA MET A 213 -7.25 2.81 -5.72
C MET A 213 -7.72 2.55 -4.28
N PHE A 214 -6.80 2.24 -3.37
CA PHE A 214 -7.10 1.85 -2.00
C PHE A 214 -6.59 2.91 -1.02
N SER A 215 -7.50 3.43 -0.19
CA SER A 215 -7.14 4.20 1.00
C SER A 215 -7.41 3.30 2.21
N PRO A 216 -6.38 2.78 2.89
CA PRO A 216 -6.60 1.90 4.03
C PRO A 216 -7.35 2.67 5.12
N CYS A 217 -8.34 2.04 5.74
CA CYS A 217 -9.20 2.72 6.70
C CYS A 217 -9.52 1.81 7.90
N ALA A 218 -9.63 2.40 9.08
CA ALA A 218 -10.07 1.67 10.27
C ALA A 218 -11.60 1.58 10.35
N PHE A 219 -12.34 2.16 9.42
CA PHE A 219 -13.80 2.27 9.49
C PHE A 219 -14.54 0.92 9.60
N PRO A 220 -14.17 -0.14 8.86
CA PRO A 220 -14.90 -1.42 8.90
C PRO A 220 -14.89 -2.10 10.26
N SER A 221 -13.83 -1.94 11.07
CA SER A 221 -13.77 -2.57 12.40
C SER A 221 -14.80 -1.99 13.37
N TYR A 222 -15.19 -0.72 13.19
CA TYR A 222 -16.27 -0.13 13.97
C TYR A 222 -17.66 -0.63 13.54
N LEU A 223 -17.81 -1.15 12.31
CA LEU A 223 -19.07 -1.74 11.83
C LEU A 223 -19.26 -3.17 12.33
N ASN A 224 -18.21 -3.99 12.34
CA ASN A 224 -18.29 -5.38 12.83
C ASN A 224 -18.66 -5.46 14.32
N ASN A 225 -18.33 -4.44 15.11
CA ASN A 225 -18.79 -4.31 16.50
C ASN A 225 -20.22 -3.76 16.64
N MET A 226 -20.81 -3.19 15.59
CA MET A 226 -22.17 -2.59 15.61
C MET A 226 -23.28 -3.53 15.14
N THR A 227 -22.97 -4.73 14.64
CA THR A 227 -23.97 -5.73 14.21
C THR A 227 -24.86 -6.27 15.35
N GLN A 228 -24.66 -5.83 16.60
CA GLN A 228 -25.61 -6.06 17.69
C GLN A 228 -26.77 -5.04 17.76
N GLY A 229 -26.84 -4.01 16.89
CA GLY A 229 -27.87 -2.98 17.07
C GLY A 229 -28.32 -2.10 15.88
N LEU A 230 -27.90 -2.33 14.63
CA LEU A 230 -28.32 -1.46 13.53
C LEU A 230 -28.85 -2.20 12.30
N ILE A 231 -30.13 -1.95 11.98
CA ILE A 231 -30.72 -2.15 10.66
C ILE A 231 -30.10 -1.09 9.75
N ILE A 232 -29.29 -1.50 8.77
CA ILE A 232 -28.74 -0.59 7.76
C ILE A 232 -29.91 -0.06 6.91
N LEU A 233 -30.28 1.20 7.13
CA LEU A 233 -31.29 1.88 6.30
C LEU A 233 -30.70 2.14 4.89
N PRO A 234 -31.46 1.88 3.82
CA PRO A 234 -30.99 1.98 2.43
C PRO A 234 -30.59 3.40 1.97
N SER A 235 -30.79 4.42 2.79
CA SER A 235 -30.50 5.83 2.47
C SER A 235 -29.03 6.25 2.59
N PHE A 236 -28.14 5.41 3.13
CA PHE A 236 -26.68 5.67 3.08
C PHE A 236 -26.05 5.30 1.72
N SER A 237 -26.82 4.65 0.83
CA SER A 237 -26.35 4.24 -0.49
C SER A 237 -26.21 5.39 -1.50
N SER A 238 -26.83 6.55 -1.26
CA SER A 238 -26.92 7.61 -2.29
C SER A 238 -25.79 8.65 -2.26
N TYR A 239 -24.95 8.68 -1.21
CA TYR A 239 -23.85 9.67 -1.09
C TYR A 239 -22.45 9.09 -1.26
N LEU A 240 -22.32 7.77 -1.42
CA LEU A 240 -21.04 7.10 -1.69
C LEU A 240 -20.97 6.51 -3.10
N MET A 241 -21.53 7.23 -4.09
CA MET A 241 -21.32 6.91 -5.51
C MET A 241 -19.92 7.34 -5.98
N SER A 242 -18.90 6.69 -5.43
CA SER A 242 -17.68 6.35 -6.15
C SER A 242 -17.53 4.84 -5.99
N CYS A 243 -17.59 4.09 -7.09
CA CYS A 243 -17.58 2.62 -7.12
C CYS A 243 -16.39 1.98 -6.38
N ASP A 244 -15.37 2.75 -6.04
CA ASP A 244 -14.16 2.30 -5.36
C ASP A 244 -14.34 2.13 -3.84
N LEU A 245 -15.15 2.98 -3.18
CA LEU A 245 -15.28 2.93 -1.71
C LEU A 245 -16.11 1.74 -1.23
N LEU A 246 -17.16 1.39 -1.98
CA LEU A 246 -17.97 0.19 -1.71
C LEU A 246 -17.16 -1.10 -1.86
N THR A 247 -16.26 -1.15 -2.84
CA THR A 247 -15.39 -2.32 -3.06
C THR A 247 -14.36 -2.45 -1.93
N ILE A 248 -13.78 -1.34 -1.45
CA ILE A 248 -12.85 -1.31 -0.31
C ILE A 248 -13.54 -1.75 0.99
N ILE A 249 -14.70 -1.17 1.31
CA ILE A 249 -15.46 -1.50 2.52
C ILE A 249 -15.90 -2.97 2.45
N SER A 250 -16.39 -3.43 1.30
CA SER A 250 -16.79 -4.83 1.13
C SER A 250 -15.61 -5.80 1.24
N PHE A 251 -14.42 -5.41 0.74
CA PHE A 251 -13.24 -6.26 0.82
C PHE A 251 -12.69 -6.33 2.24
N GLU A 252 -12.61 -5.21 2.96
CA GLU A 252 -12.19 -5.23 4.36
C GLU A 252 -13.21 -5.95 5.27
N LEU A 253 -14.51 -5.87 4.99
CA LEU A 253 -15.55 -6.68 5.66
C LEU A 253 -15.48 -8.17 5.31
N LEU A 254 -14.87 -8.54 4.17
CA LEU A 254 -14.67 -9.94 3.78
C LEU A 254 -13.48 -10.57 4.52
N VAL A 255 -12.49 -9.75 4.91
CA VAL A 255 -11.22 -10.20 5.49
C VAL A 255 -11.14 -9.97 7.01
N GLY A 256 -11.93 -9.04 7.57
CA GLY A 256 -12.00 -8.75 9.02
C GLY A 256 -13.25 -9.27 9.70
#